data_AF-A0A6A2WXM5-F1
#
_entry.id   AF-A0A6A2WXM5-F1
#
_cell.length_a   1.000
_cell.length_b   1.000
_cell.length_c   1.000
_cell.angle_alpha   90.00
_cell.angle_beta   90.00
_cell.angle_gamma   90.00
#
_symmetry.space_group_name_H-M   'P 1'
#
loop_
_entity.id
_entity.type
_entity.pdbx_description
1 polymer ?
#
loop_
_entity_poly.entity_id
_entity_poly.type
_entity_poly.pdbx_seq_one_letter_code
_entity_poly.pdbx_strand_id
1 'polypeptide(L)'
;METASVLLQSITIPFGFNLKGNQIISCRHFSKQFQSMGFYSQQSLKPIHNPSSFGLSPSPLRKTARTQFLSPLKCSFSDISSSDSRNPLLEPFKNLSFDSVKSTLSELTPIKIVKWAAIVSLGIAAIKWTVNLVFNPFFWMYFSWSWLFWPWFVAIALALYGLYAFRKHLIGEASIVEQLAIVNSVFTWLTLVPPAYFNGYLEGWPLVFFFVYHYFFFFNVSVRKRLYGDYYGRPHDPMWDVNPPKWYRLLFCVGVMVGHWLAAFEAPELHRIPGGWSNVGIWILIIVTLLMQYNSTLYLAKYSEKVVVPTSVVQFGPYRWVRHPIYASTILLFTTYCLAIRAPLSMLFVVAVCLMYFEQKAKLEEVLMIETFGESYLEYASKVRCKFIPFMY
;
A
#
# COMPACT_ATOMS: atom_id res chain seq x y z
N MET A 1 48.48 62.78 -7.54
CA MET A 1 47.12 62.19 -7.52
C MET A 1 47.31 60.71 -7.27
N GLU A 2 47.20 60.34 -5.99
CA GLU A 2 47.50 59.02 -5.39
C GLU A 2 46.97 59.08 -3.93
N THR A 3 47.08 57.98 -3.16
CA THR A 3 46.52 57.73 -1.80
C THR A 3 45.03 57.36 -1.76
N ALA A 4 44.54 56.47 -0.88
CA ALA A 4 45.20 55.41 -0.08
C ALA A 4 44.20 54.31 0.36
N SER A 5 44.76 53.19 0.80
CA SER A 5 44.15 51.94 1.32
C SER A 5 43.13 52.04 2.46
N VAL A 6 42.20 51.06 2.53
CA VAL A 6 41.69 50.49 3.79
C VAL A 6 41.62 48.95 3.68
N LEU A 7 42.09 48.25 4.71
CA LEU A 7 42.05 46.79 4.90
C LEU A 7 40.81 46.38 5.71
N LEU A 8 40.27 45.15 5.51
CA LEU A 8 40.32 44.09 6.53
C LEU A 8 39.65 42.76 6.14
N GLN A 9 40.18 41.71 6.75
CA GLN A 9 40.00 40.29 6.48
C GLN A 9 38.68 39.66 6.99
N SER A 10 38.32 38.55 6.35
CA SER A 10 37.70 37.30 6.86
C SER A 10 37.09 37.21 8.26
N ILE A 11 36.03 36.39 8.41
CA ILE A 11 36.12 35.10 9.13
C ILE A 11 34.88 34.21 8.89
N THR A 12 35.11 32.91 8.73
CA THR A 12 34.13 31.82 8.68
C THR A 12 33.66 31.43 10.09
N ILE A 13 32.36 31.19 10.28
CA ILE A 13 31.80 30.74 11.57
C ILE A 13 31.54 29.22 11.55
N PRO A 14 32.17 28.43 12.44
CA PRO A 14 31.86 27.02 12.63
C PRO A 14 30.80 26.80 13.73
N PHE A 15 29.95 25.79 13.58
CA PHE A 15 29.06 25.33 14.66
C PHE A 15 29.76 24.23 15.47
N GLY A 16 30.26 24.59 16.65
CA GLY A 16 30.88 23.68 17.61
C GLY A 16 29.94 23.28 18.75
N PHE A 17 30.13 22.05 19.26
CA PHE A 17 29.48 21.58 20.48
C PHE A 17 29.80 22.47 21.69
N ASN A 18 28.87 22.57 22.64
CA ASN A 18 29.26 22.82 24.03
C ASN A 18 28.38 22.07 25.03
N LEU A 19 29.02 21.53 26.05
CA LEU A 19 28.47 20.62 27.06
C LEU A 19 28.57 21.30 28.43
N LYS A 20 27.43 21.73 28.98
CA LYS A 20 27.19 21.93 30.41
C LYS A 20 25.74 21.49 30.66
N GLY A 21 25.42 20.64 31.62
CA GLY A 21 26.22 20.13 32.73
C GLY A 21 25.45 20.35 34.02
N ASN A 22 24.68 19.36 34.44
CA ASN A 22 24.11 19.31 35.78
C ASN A 22 24.16 17.87 36.29
N GLN A 23 24.86 17.67 37.40
CA GLN A 23 25.00 16.39 38.07
C GLN A 23 23.84 16.21 39.05
N ILE A 24 23.24 15.02 39.07
CA ILE A 24 22.71 14.46 40.32
C ILE A 24 23.29 13.05 40.45
N ILE A 25 24.01 12.84 41.55
CA ILE A 25 24.68 11.58 41.90
C ILE A 25 23.71 10.76 42.75
N SER A 26 23.61 9.46 42.47
CA SER A 26 23.20 8.47 43.48
C SER A 26 24.00 7.19 43.27
N CYS A 27 24.61 6.69 44.35
CA CYS A 27 25.56 5.58 44.35
C CYS A 27 25.17 4.54 45.39
N ARG A 28 25.48 3.26 45.09
CA ARG A 28 25.39 2.06 45.96
C ARG A 28 23.94 1.56 46.17
N HIS A 29 23.69 0.24 46.25
CA HIS A 29 24.51 -0.76 46.94
C HIS A 29 24.83 -2.07 46.20
N PHE A 30 26.00 -2.62 46.56
CA PHE A 30 26.49 -3.97 46.24
C PHE A 30 25.82 -5.04 47.11
N SER A 31 25.52 -6.24 46.56
CA SER A 31 25.79 -7.52 47.25
C SER A 31 25.60 -8.80 46.39
N LYS A 32 26.69 -9.55 46.24
CA LYS A 32 26.81 -11.03 46.33
C LYS A 32 25.92 -11.95 45.46
N GLN A 33 26.51 -12.40 44.35
CA GLN A 33 26.93 -13.79 44.11
C GLN A 33 26.49 -14.85 45.16
N PHE A 34 25.77 -15.89 44.72
CA PHE A 34 25.73 -17.20 45.38
C PHE A 34 25.51 -18.33 44.36
N GLN A 35 26.33 -19.39 44.44
CA GLN A 35 26.12 -20.67 43.75
C GLN A 35 25.55 -21.69 44.72
N SER A 36 24.59 -22.50 44.27
CA SER A 36 24.26 -23.83 44.80
C SER A 36 23.44 -24.54 43.71
N MET A 37 23.96 -25.55 43.03
CA MET A 37 23.75 -26.97 43.37
C MET A 37 22.38 -27.25 44.02
N GLY A 38 21.57 -28.05 43.34
CA GLY A 38 20.22 -28.39 43.77
C GLY A 38 20.14 -29.63 44.64
N PHE A 39 18.91 -29.98 45.05
CA PHE A 39 18.55 -31.32 45.49
C PHE A 39 17.11 -31.65 45.08
N TYR A 40 16.86 -32.95 44.91
CA TYR A 40 15.55 -33.51 44.58
C TYR A 40 14.52 -33.29 45.70
N SER A 41 13.24 -33.24 45.31
CA SER A 41 12.20 -33.92 46.08
C SER A 41 11.21 -34.60 45.14
N GLN A 42 11.11 -35.92 45.28
CA GLN A 42 10.07 -36.72 44.63
C GLN A 42 8.81 -36.70 45.50
N GLN A 43 7.64 -36.57 44.88
CA GLN A 43 6.44 -37.28 45.36
C GLN A 43 5.62 -37.76 44.17
N SER A 44 5.05 -38.96 44.31
CA SER A 44 4.64 -39.80 43.18
C SER A 44 3.26 -40.42 43.41
N LEU A 45 2.60 -40.78 42.30
CA LEU A 45 1.49 -41.77 42.20
C LEU A 45 0.16 -41.35 42.89
N LYS A 46 -1.05 -41.60 42.34
CA LYS A 46 -1.51 -42.59 41.34
C LYS A 46 -2.79 -42.11 40.60
N PRO A 47 -3.24 -42.77 39.49
CA PRO A 47 -4.39 -42.36 38.67
C PRO A 47 -5.61 -43.31 38.74
N ILE A 48 -6.82 -42.82 38.41
CA ILE A 48 -8.10 -43.54 38.23
C ILE A 48 -9.01 -42.68 37.30
N HIS A 49 -9.90 -43.16 36.41
CA HIS A 49 -9.97 -44.34 35.52
C HIS A 49 -11.18 -44.12 34.58
N ASN A 50 -11.11 -44.49 33.30
CA ASN A 50 -12.32 -44.55 32.43
C ASN A 50 -13.11 -45.83 32.70
N PRO A 51 -14.41 -45.85 32.35
CA PRO A 51 -14.99 -46.99 31.63
C PRO A 51 -15.60 -46.58 30.28
N SER A 52 -15.79 -47.56 29.40
CA SER A 52 -16.17 -47.41 27.99
C SER A 52 -17.30 -48.37 27.59
N SER A 53 -17.74 -48.30 26.31
CA SER A 53 -18.62 -49.27 25.60
C SER A 53 -20.12 -49.22 25.98
N PHE A 54 -21.13 -49.53 25.14
CA PHE A 54 -21.30 -49.91 23.71
C PHE A 54 -22.58 -49.17 23.17
N GLY A 55 -22.94 -49.13 21.88
CA GLY A 55 -22.31 -49.61 20.63
C GLY A 55 -23.32 -49.86 19.49
N LEU A 56 -22.83 -49.87 18.23
CA LEU A 56 -23.48 -50.36 16.98
C LEU A 56 -24.68 -49.59 16.35
N SER A 57 -24.61 -49.46 15.02
CA SER A 57 -25.61 -48.92 14.09
C SER A 57 -26.38 -50.06 13.38
N PRO A 58 -27.42 -49.75 12.56
CA PRO A 58 -27.16 -49.53 11.12
C PRO A 58 -28.05 -48.46 10.44
N SER A 59 -27.68 -48.09 9.21
CA SER A 59 -28.47 -47.25 8.29
C SER A 59 -29.35 -48.09 7.36
N PRO A 60 -30.21 -47.44 6.54
CA PRO A 60 -29.99 -47.63 5.09
C PRO A 60 -30.12 -46.35 4.23
N LEU A 61 -29.65 -46.48 2.99
CA LEU A 61 -29.69 -45.53 1.85
C LEU A 61 -31.16 -45.15 1.47
N ARG A 62 -31.49 -44.15 0.62
CA ARG A 62 -30.95 -43.92 -0.74
C ARG A 62 -31.56 -42.69 -1.48
N LYS A 63 -30.71 -41.80 -2.04
CA LYS A 63 -30.91 -40.93 -3.26
C LYS A 63 -32.10 -39.92 -3.26
N THR A 64 -32.12 -38.76 -3.96
CA THR A 64 -31.19 -38.04 -4.86
C THR A 64 -31.56 -36.54 -4.97
N ALA A 65 -30.56 -35.68 -5.19
CA ALA A 65 -30.56 -34.35 -5.84
C ALA A 65 -31.87 -33.55 -6.08
N ARG A 66 -31.91 -32.29 -5.62
CA ARG A 66 -31.72 -31.10 -6.50
C ARG A 66 -31.56 -29.78 -5.74
N THR A 67 -30.90 -28.83 -6.40
CA THR A 67 -30.73 -27.41 -6.05
C THR A 67 -32.00 -26.59 -6.28
N GLN A 68 -32.41 -25.79 -5.29
CA GLN A 68 -33.17 -24.52 -5.39
C GLN A 68 -33.17 -23.91 -3.97
N PHE A 69 -32.45 -22.81 -3.71
CA PHE A 69 -32.84 -21.40 -3.93
C PHE A 69 -34.22 -21.03 -3.36
N LEU A 70 -34.21 -19.98 -2.52
CA LEU A 70 -35.36 -19.25 -1.95
C LEU A 70 -36.17 -19.98 -0.85
N SER A 71 -35.81 -19.71 0.41
CA SER A 71 -36.74 -19.80 1.54
C SER A 71 -37.65 -18.57 1.57
N PRO A 72 -38.98 -18.73 1.76
CA PRO A 72 -39.90 -17.59 1.85
C PRO A 72 -39.83 -16.90 3.22
N LEU A 73 -39.99 -15.58 3.22
CA LEU A 73 -40.11 -14.77 4.44
C LEU A 73 -41.36 -15.20 5.24
N LYS A 74 -41.14 -15.65 6.48
CA LYS A 74 -42.13 -15.69 7.55
C LYS A 74 -41.55 -14.95 8.76
N CYS A 75 -42.02 -13.72 8.99
CA CYS A 75 -42.00 -13.10 10.31
C CYS A 75 -43.40 -12.58 10.60
N SER A 76 -44.00 -13.10 11.65
CA SER A 76 -45.20 -12.53 12.28
C SER A 76 -44.86 -11.18 12.90
N PHE A 77 -45.84 -10.28 12.94
CA PHE A 77 -45.80 -9.16 13.87
C PHE A 77 -45.75 -9.69 15.31
N SER A 78 -44.84 -9.12 16.11
CA SER A 78 -44.90 -9.16 17.57
C SER A 78 -44.30 -7.86 18.09
N ASP A 79 -45.16 -6.92 18.46
CA ASP A 79 -44.77 -5.64 19.04
C ASP A 79 -44.06 -5.86 20.38
N ILE A 80 -42.74 -5.66 20.41
CA ILE A 80 -41.98 -5.44 21.64
C ILE A 80 -41.11 -4.21 21.43
N SER A 81 -41.48 -3.14 22.12
CA SER A 81 -40.74 -1.89 22.15
C SER A 81 -39.39 -2.06 22.85
N SER A 82 -38.29 -2.04 22.08
CA SER A 82 -36.95 -1.81 22.59
C SER A 82 -36.39 -0.49 22.04
N SER A 83 -36.06 0.41 22.95
CA SER A 83 -35.57 1.76 22.67
C SER A 83 -34.12 1.79 22.15
N ASP A 84 -33.81 2.86 21.39
CA ASP A 84 -32.47 3.35 21.08
C ASP A 84 -31.53 2.49 20.22
N SER A 85 -31.89 2.32 18.94
CA SER A 85 -30.88 2.29 17.86
C SER A 85 -30.59 3.71 17.36
N ARG A 86 -29.46 4.29 17.79
CA ARG A 86 -28.99 5.60 17.29
C ARG A 86 -28.43 5.47 15.88
N ASN A 87 -29.29 5.63 14.88
CA ASN A 87 -28.90 5.71 13.47
C ASN A 87 -28.50 7.15 13.09
N PRO A 88 -27.22 7.46 12.87
CA PRO A 88 -26.75 8.83 12.62
C PRO A 88 -27.25 9.45 11.31
N LEU A 89 -27.79 8.63 10.39
CA LEU A 89 -28.44 9.11 9.15
C LEU A 89 -29.89 9.59 9.35
N LEU A 90 -30.53 9.28 10.49
CA LEU A 90 -31.93 9.64 10.78
C LEU A 90 -32.08 10.74 11.84
N GLU A 91 -31.02 11.11 12.55
CA GLU A 91 -31.01 12.28 13.44
C GLU A 91 -31.40 13.60 12.75
N PRO A 92 -30.96 13.92 11.51
CA PRO A 92 -31.37 15.15 10.84
C PRO A 92 -32.88 15.23 10.58
N PHE A 93 -33.53 14.08 10.37
CA PHE A 93 -34.95 13.99 10.03
C PHE A 93 -35.86 13.91 11.26
N LYS A 94 -35.38 13.38 12.41
CA LYS A 94 -36.15 13.42 13.67
C LYS A 94 -36.33 14.82 14.23
N ASN A 95 -35.41 15.75 13.94
CA ASN A 95 -35.49 17.15 14.40
C ASN A 95 -36.41 18.04 13.55
N LEU A 96 -36.94 17.53 12.43
CA LEU A 96 -37.96 18.18 11.61
C LEU A 96 -39.37 17.93 12.18
N SER A 97 -39.59 18.28 13.45
CA SER A 97 -40.94 18.27 14.04
C SER A 97 -41.79 19.38 13.42
N PHE A 98 -43.10 19.12 13.28
CA PHE A 98 -44.03 20.08 12.68
C PHE A 98 -44.07 21.41 13.47
N ASP A 99 -43.86 21.36 14.78
CA ASP A 99 -43.78 22.54 15.64
C ASP A 99 -42.47 23.32 15.48
N SER A 100 -41.35 22.65 15.18
CA SER A 100 -40.08 23.31 14.81
C SER A 100 -40.21 24.05 13.47
N VAL A 101 -40.86 23.43 12.49
CA VAL A 101 -41.17 24.08 11.21
C VAL A 101 -42.12 25.26 11.42
N LYS A 102 -43.15 25.11 12.27
CA LYS A 102 -44.14 26.16 12.59
C LYS A 102 -43.54 27.34 13.35
N SER A 103 -42.66 27.11 14.33
CA SER A 103 -41.96 28.19 15.03
C SER A 103 -41.00 28.92 14.10
N THR A 104 -40.24 28.19 13.28
CA THR A 104 -39.37 28.77 12.24
C THR A 104 -40.17 29.59 11.23
N LEU A 105 -41.37 29.14 10.84
CA LEU A 105 -42.29 29.91 9.98
C LEU A 105 -42.80 31.19 10.64
N SER A 106 -43.10 31.16 11.95
CA SER A 106 -43.56 32.34 12.69
C SER A 106 -42.47 33.42 12.87
N GLU A 107 -41.20 33.03 12.74
CA GLU A 107 -40.04 33.92 12.87
C GLU A 107 -39.48 34.42 11.51
N LEU A 108 -40.22 34.18 10.42
CA LEU A 108 -39.88 34.62 9.07
C LEU A 108 -40.18 36.11 8.88
N THR A 109 -39.17 36.96 9.10
CA THR A 109 -39.20 38.31 8.53
C THR A 109 -39.16 38.22 6.99
N PRO A 110 -39.80 39.15 6.24
CA PRO A 110 -39.80 39.14 4.77
C PRO A 110 -38.39 39.04 4.17
N ILE A 111 -37.40 39.65 4.84
CA ILE A 111 -35.99 39.64 4.47
C ILE A 111 -35.37 38.23 4.57
N LYS A 112 -35.74 37.41 5.57
CA LYS A 112 -35.30 36.00 5.65
C LYS A 112 -35.87 35.20 4.47
N ILE A 113 -37.14 35.39 4.12
CA ILE A 113 -37.79 34.69 2.99
C ILE A 113 -37.06 35.02 1.67
N VAL A 114 -36.81 36.30 1.39
CA VAL A 114 -36.09 36.72 0.17
C VAL A 114 -34.67 36.15 0.11
N LYS A 115 -33.94 36.10 1.24
CA LYS A 115 -32.61 35.46 1.30
C LYS A 115 -32.66 33.97 0.98
N TRP A 116 -33.58 33.22 1.59
CA TRP A 116 -33.73 31.79 1.31
C TRP A 116 -34.18 31.52 -0.13
N ALA A 117 -35.11 32.31 -0.66
CA ALA A 117 -35.54 32.21 -2.06
C ALA A 117 -34.38 32.50 -3.04
N ALA A 118 -33.52 33.48 -2.74
CA ALA A 118 -32.34 33.77 -3.55
C ALA A 118 -31.30 32.62 -3.51
N ILE A 119 -31.04 32.04 -2.33
CA ILE A 119 -30.15 30.88 -2.17
C ILE A 119 -30.69 29.67 -2.93
N VAL A 120 -31.98 29.37 -2.79
CA VAL A 120 -32.64 28.25 -3.50
C VAL A 120 -32.64 28.49 -5.01
N SER A 121 -32.93 29.70 -5.48
CA SER A 121 -32.87 30.07 -6.90
C SER A 121 -31.46 29.90 -7.47
N LEU A 122 -30.43 30.37 -6.75
CA LEU A 122 -29.03 30.20 -7.15
C LEU A 122 -28.62 28.72 -7.16
N GLY A 123 -29.09 27.93 -6.18
CA GLY A 123 -28.90 26.48 -6.16
C GLY A 123 -29.55 25.77 -7.34
N ILE A 124 -30.81 26.10 -7.67
CA ILE A 124 -31.52 25.55 -8.84
C ILE A 124 -30.82 25.96 -10.15
N ALA A 125 -30.36 27.21 -10.26
CA ALA A 125 -29.62 27.69 -11.43
C ALA A 125 -28.27 26.96 -11.58
N ALA A 126 -27.52 26.77 -10.49
CA ALA A 126 -26.27 26.00 -10.48
C ALA A 126 -26.51 24.53 -10.84
N ILE A 127 -27.55 23.88 -10.28
CA ILE A 127 -27.92 22.51 -10.62
C ILE A 127 -28.29 22.41 -12.11
N LYS A 128 -29.13 23.33 -12.62
CA LYS A 128 -29.54 23.35 -14.04
C LYS A 128 -28.33 23.56 -14.97
N TRP A 129 -27.39 24.42 -14.59
CA TRP A 129 -26.15 24.63 -15.34
C TRP A 129 -25.25 23.38 -15.33
N THR A 130 -25.04 22.75 -14.17
CA THR A 130 -24.29 21.50 -14.02
C THR A 130 -24.93 20.36 -14.82
N VAL A 131 -26.25 20.20 -14.75
CA VAL A 131 -27.01 19.20 -15.54
C VAL A 131 -26.82 19.48 -17.03
N ASN A 132 -27.03 20.71 -17.49
CA ASN A 132 -26.83 21.05 -18.90
C ASN A 132 -25.38 20.81 -19.37
N LEU A 133 -24.38 21.04 -18.52
CA LEU A 133 -22.97 20.82 -18.82
C LEU A 133 -22.63 19.32 -18.87
N VAL A 134 -23.12 18.53 -17.92
CA VAL A 134 -22.91 17.07 -17.86
C VAL A 134 -23.67 16.30 -18.95
N PHE A 135 -24.85 16.77 -19.37
CA PHE A 135 -25.59 16.17 -20.49
C PHE A 135 -25.22 16.74 -21.86
N ASN A 136 -24.27 17.68 -21.94
CA ASN A 136 -23.79 18.20 -23.22
C ASN A 136 -22.86 17.17 -23.90
N PRO A 137 -23.16 16.68 -25.13
CA PRO A 137 -22.29 15.74 -25.83
C PRO A 137 -20.89 16.33 -26.11
N PHE A 138 -20.80 17.65 -26.34
CA PHE A 138 -19.53 18.32 -26.55
C PHE A 138 -18.67 18.39 -25.29
N PHE A 139 -19.26 18.46 -24.10
CA PHE A 139 -18.50 18.43 -22.85
C PHE A 139 -17.71 17.12 -22.74
N TRP A 140 -18.36 15.97 -22.91
CA TRP A 140 -17.67 14.68 -22.86
C TRP A 140 -16.67 14.48 -24.01
N MET A 141 -16.94 15.05 -25.19
CA MET A 141 -15.97 15.05 -26.28
C MET A 141 -14.69 15.82 -25.91
N TYR A 142 -14.80 17.08 -25.47
CA TYR A 142 -13.63 17.89 -25.08
C TYR A 142 -12.95 17.40 -23.81
N PHE A 143 -13.71 16.83 -22.86
CA PHE A 143 -13.18 16.18 -21.66
C PHE A 143 -12.38 14.92 -22.03
N SER A 144 -12.90 14.09 -22.93
CA SER A 144 -12.18 12.92 -23.48
C SER A 144 -10.92 13.35 -24.25
N TRP A 145 -10.98 14.42 -25.05
CA TRP A 145 -9.80 14.97 -25.71
C TRP A 145 -8.77 15.49 -24.70
N SER A 146 -9.21 16.08 -23.58
CA SER A 146 -8.33 16.51 -22.48
C SER A 146 -7.72 15.35 -21.68
N TRP A 147 -8.16 14.11 -21.93
CA TRP A 147 -7.61 12.89 -21.36
C TRP A 147 -6.75 12.11 -22.37
N LEU A 148 -7.09 12.20 -23.66
CA LEU A 148 -6.29 11.70 -24.78
C LEU A 148 -5.00 12.52 -24.93
N PHE A 149 -5.11 13.85 -24.99
CA PHE A 149 -3.97 14.78 -25.00
C PHE A 149 -3.53 15.09 -23.58
N TRP A 150 -2.24 14.99 -23.28
CA TRP A 150 -1.75 15.10 -21.90
C TRP A 150 -1.77 16.54 -21.36
N PRO A 151 -2.55 16.84 -20.31
CA PRO A 151 -2.63 18.19 -19.77
C PRO A 151 -1.49 18.43 -18.75
N TRP A 152 -0.44 19.12 -19.19
CA TRP A 152 0.72 19.50 -18.36
C TRP A 152 0.34 20.16 -17.03
N PHE A 153 -0.71 20.98 -17.03
CA PHE A 153 -1.24 21.63 -15.81
C PHE A 153 -1.75 20.62 -14.77
N VAL A 154 -2.38 19.50 -15.19
CA VAL A 154 -2.80 18.43 -14.28
C VAL A 154 -1.58 17.67 -13.74
N ALA A 155 -0.61 17.35 -14.60
CA ALA A 155 0.62 16.67 -14.17
C ALA A 155 1.38 17.47 -13.10
N ILE A 156 1.55 18.78 -13.33
CA ILE A 156 2.22 19.70 -12.40
C ILE A 156 1.37 19.87 -11.11
N ALA A 157 0.06 20.04 -11.22
CA ALA A 157 -0.81 20.14 -10.04
C ALA A 157 -0.75 18.87 -9.18
N LEU A 158 -0.75 17.69 -9.80
CA LEU A 158 -0.57 16.40 -9.10
C LEU A 158 0.80 16.30 -8.43
N ALA A 159 1.88 16.74 -9.09
CA ALA A 159 3.22 16.77 -8.47
C ALA A 159 3.26 17.68 -7.23
N LEU A 160 2.75 18.90 -7.34
CA LEU A 160 2.74 19.87 -6.26
C LEU A 160 1.89 19.38 -5.08
N TYR A 161 0.71 18.81 -5.36
CA TYR A 161 -0.15 18.24 -4.33
C TYR A 161 0.45 16.98 -3.69
N GLY A 162 1.10 16.11 -4.48
CA GLY A 162 1.85 14.95 -4.00
C GLY A 162 3.02 15.32 -3.10
N LEU A 163 3.77 16.38 -3.45
CA LEU A 163 4.87 16.91 -2.62
C LEU A 163 4.35 17.57 -1.32
N TYR A 164 3.23 18.31 -1.38
CA TYR A 164 2.55 18.85 -0.20
C TYR A 164 2.12 17.73 0.75
N ALA A 165 1.43 16.71 0.22
CA ALA A 165 1.00 15.54 0.97
C ALA A 165 2.20 14.75 1.55
N PHE A 166 3.29 14.61 0.79
CA PHE A 166 4.52 13.98 1.26
C PHE A 166 5.18 14.74 2.42
N ARG A 167 5.25 16.07 2.35
CA ARG A 167 5.72 16.91 3.47
C ARG A 167 4.86 16.67 4.72
N LYS A 168 3.54 16.61 4.58
CA LYS A 168 2.62 16.34 5.69
C LYS A 168 2.76 14.92 6.24
N HIS A 169 3.06 13.94 5.37
CA HIS A 169 3.32 12.55 5.76
C HIS A 169 4.61 12.41 6.55
N LEU A 170 5.67 13.13 6.19
CA LEU A 170 6.92 13.19 6.96
C LEU A 170 6.74 13.79 8.37
N ILE A 171 5.72 14.63 8.58
CA ILE A 171 5.36 15.21 9.88
C ILE A 171 4.46 14.26 10.69
N GLY A 172 3.87 13.23 10.06
CA GLY A 172 2.97 12.26 10.70
C GLY A 172 1.48 12.65 10.65
N GLU A 173 1.13 13.77 10.02
CA GLU A 173 -0.24 14.33 10.00
C GLU A 173 -1.07 13.94 8.76
N ALA A 174 -0.49 13.19 7.81
CA ALA A 174 -1.15 12.90 6.53
C ALA A 174 -2.32 11.90 6.68
N SER A 175 -3.50 12.34 6.24
CA SER A 175 -4.69 11.51 6.08
C SER A 175 -4.51 10.42 5.03
N ILE A 176 -5.39 9.42 5.04
CA ILE A 176 -5.40 8.33 4.04
C ILE A 176 -5.54 8.87 2.61
N VAL A 177 -6.31 9.95 2.42
CA VAL A 177 -6.50 10.60 1.10
C VAL A 177 -5.20 11.26 0.63
N GLU A 178 -4.47 11.91 1.53
CA GLU A 178 -3.17 12.52 1.22
C GLU A 178 -2.11 11.45 0.94
N GLN A 179 -2.11 10.33 1.68
CA GLN A 179 -1.24 9.19 1.40
C GLN A 179 -1.53 8.56 0.02
N LEU A 180 -2.81 8.40 -0.34
CA LEU A 180 -3.22 7.97 -1.67
C LEU A 180 -2.79 8.98 -2.75
N ALA A 181 -2.85 10.29 -2.47
CA ALA A 181 -2.40 11.32 -3.40
C ALA A 181 -0.89 11.27 -3.67
N ILE A 182 -0.05 10.95 -2.67
CA ILE A 182 1.39 10.70 -2.88
C ILE A 182 1.58 9.54 -3.86
N VAL A 183 0.90 8.41 -3.63
CA VAL A 183 1.04 7.20 -4.47
C VAL A 183 0.56 7.47 -5.90
N ASN A 184 -0.62 8.09 -6.06
CA ASN A 184 -1.17 8.47 -7.36
C ASN A 184 -0.22 9.43 -8.10
N SER A 185 0.34 10.43 -7.42
CA SER A 185 1.31 11.36 -8.01
C SER A 185 2.57 10.63 -8.48
N VAL A 186 3.15 9.76 -7.64
CA VAL A 186 4.37 9.01 -7.98
C VAL A 186 4.13 8.13 -9.20
N PHE A 187 3.06 7.33 -9.23
CA PHE A 187 2.78 6.46 -10.38
C PHE A 187 2.36 7.24 -11.63
N THR A 188 1.70 8.39 -11.51
CA THR A 188 1.46 9.30 -12.64
C THR A 188 2.77 9.76 -13.27
N TRP A 189 3.72 10.24 -12.46
CA TRP A 189 5.02 10.73 -12.94
C TRP A 189 5.98 9.63 -13.38
N LEU A 190 5.75 8.39 -12.95
CA LEU A 190 6.56 7.23 -13.33
C LEU A 190 6.04 6.52 -14.59
N THR A 191 4.72 6.46 -14.80
CA THR A 191 4.11 5.64 -15.88
C THR A 191 3.38 6.43 -16.96
N LEU A 192 2.82 7.61 -16.65
CA LEU A 192 2.00 8.37 -17.60
C LEU A 192 2.75 9.58 -18.18
N VAL A 193 3.35 10.42 -17.32
CA VAL A 193 4.07 11.63 -17.76
C VAL A 193 5.16 11.34 -18.80
N PRO A 194 6.02 10.30 -18.65
CA PRO A 194 7.12 10.13 -19.60
C PRO A 194 6.64 9.74 -21.01
N PRO A 195 5.79 8.70 -21.20
CA PRO A 195 5.23 8.40 -22.52
C PRO A 195 4.44 9.58 -23.11
N ALA A 196 3.66 10.28 -22.29
CA ALA A 196 2.89 11.44 -22.70
C ALA A 196 3.76 12.61 -23.20
N TYR A 197 4.91 12.88 -22.57
CA TYR A 197 5.82 13.94 -23.00
C TYR A 197 6.39 13.69 -24.39
N PHE A 198 6.83 12.46 -24.66
CA PHE A 198 7.43 12.12 -25.95
C PHE A 198 6.41 11.91 -27.08
N ASN A 199 5.15 11.56 -26.77
CA ASN A 199 4.14 11.22 -27.77
C ASN A 199 3.02 12.27 -27.93
N GLY A 200 2.82 13.14 -26.93
CA GLY A 200 1.73 14.14 -26.91
C GLY A 200 0.35 13.60 -26.49
N TYR A 201 0.14 12.28 -26.53
CA TYR A 201 -1.11 11.61 -26.14
C TYR A 201 -0.87 10.37 -25.27
N LEU A 202 -1.92 9.88 -24.61
CA LEU A 202 -1.93 8.65 -23.82
C LEU A 202 -2.89 7.60 -24.39
N GLU A 203 -2.35 6.45 -24.76
CA GLU A 203 -3.13 5.29 -25.20
C GLU A 203 -2.45 3.97 -24.80
N GLY A 204 -3.20 2.88 -24.69
CA GLY A 204 -2.63 1.53 -24.56
C GLY A 204 -1.85 1.29 -23.26
N TRP A 205 -0.61 0.80 -23.38
CA TRP A 205 0.11 0.21 -22.26
C TRP A 205 0.35 1.14 -21.05
N PRO A 206 0.79 2.41 -21.18
CA PRO A 206 0.97 3.29 -20.03
C PRO A 206 -0.25 3.40 -19.11
N LEU A 207 -1.46 3.47 -19.68
CA LEU A 207 -2.71 3.48 -18.92
C LEU A 207 -2.96 2.14 -18.19
N VAL A 208 -2.69 1.01 -18.86
CA VAL A 208 -2.77 -0.32 -18.22
C VAL A 208 -1.78 -0.43 -17.06
N PHE A 209 -0.52 -0.03 -17.26
CA PHE A 209 0.52 -0.12 -16.24
C PHE A 209 0.31 0.84 -15.07
N PHE A 210 -0.30 2.01 -15.30
CA PHE A 210 -0.77 2.86 -14.21
C PHE A 210 -1.66 2.06 -13.24
N PHE A 211 -2.72 1.41 -13.73
CA PHE A 211 -3.59 0.59 -12.88
C PHE A 211 -2.90 -0.66 -12.31
N VAL A 212 -2.04 -1.34 -13.09
CA VAL A 212 -1.28 -2.51 -12.61
C VAL A 212 -0.31 -2.12 -11.48
N TYR A 213 0.35 -0.97 -11.54
CA TYR A 213 1.24 -0.48 -10.47
C TYR A 213 0.44 -0.16 -9.21
N HIS A 214 -0.67 0.58 -9.32
CA HIS A 214 -1.55 0.84 -8.18
C HIS A 214 -1.99 -0.48 -7.54
N TYR A 215 -2.50 -1.43 -8.33
CA TYR A 215 -2.91 -2.73 -7.83
C TYR A 215 -1.74 -3.47 -7.16
N PHE A 216 -0.58 -3.58 -7.81
CA PHE A 216 0.60 -4.29 -7.30
C PHE A 216 1.08 -3.78 -5.94
N PHE A 217 1.15 -2.45 -5.74
CA PHE A 217 1.63 -1.88 -4.48
C PHE A 217 0.55 -1.85 -3.38
N PHE A 218 -0.71 -1.54 -3.71
CA PHE A 218 -1.83 -1.63 -2.74
C PHE A 218 -2.25 -3.08 -2.42
N PHE A 219 -1.75 -4.05 -3.19
CA PHE A 219 -2.05 -5.46 -2.99
C PHE A 219 -1.70 -5.94 -1.58
N ASN A 220 -0.52 -5.55 -1.06
CA ASN A 220 -0.05 -5.94 0.27
C ASN A 220 -1.03 -5.50 1.38
N VAL A 221 -1.48 -4.23 1.30
CA VAL A 221 -2.45 -3.66 2.25
C VAL A 221 -3.81 -4.35 2.11
N SER A 222 -4.24 -4.62 0.87
CA SER A 222 -5.52 -5.30 0.58
C SER A 222 -5.57 -6.73 1.12
N VAL A 223 -4.48 -7.49 0.99
CA VAL A 223 -4.36 -8.85 1.55
C VAL A 223 -4.37 -8.82 3.06
N ARG A 224 -3.57 -7.95 3.67
CA ARG A 224 -3.50 -7.78 5.13
C ARG A 224 -4.90 -7.47 5.71
N LYS A 225 -5.58 -6.47 5.16
CA LYS A 225 -6.95 -6.09 5.58
C LYS A 225 -7.96 -7.23 5.38
N ARG A 226 -7.84 -8.02 4.31
CA ARG A 226 -8.74 -9.17 4.05
C ARG A 226 -8.52 -10.34 5.01
N LEU A 227 -7.26 -10.69 5.32
CA LEU A 227 -6.93 -11.84 6.16
C LEU A 227 -7.09 -11.57 7.66
N TYR A 228 -6.87 -10.33 8.10
CA TYR A 228 -6.78 -9.98 9.52
C TYR A 228 -7.77 -8.90 9.98
N GLY A 229 -8.54 -8.32 9.07
CA GLY A 229 -9.45 -7.20 9.36
C GLY A 229 -8.70 -5.91 9.68
N ASP A 230 -9.41 -4.94 10.25
CA ASP A 230 -8.86 -3.65 10.69
C ASP A 230 -8.28 -3.70 12.13
N TYR A 231 -7.90 -4.89 12.59
CA TYR A 231 -7.61 -5.14 14.01
C TYR A 231 -6.16 -4.86 14.41
N TYR A 232 -5.98 -3.67 14.98
CA TYR A 232 -4.83 -3.21 15.77
C TYR A 232 -3.47 -3.25 15.06
N GLY A 233 -2.85 -2.08 14.90
CA GLY A 233 -1.42 -1.98 14.66
C GLY A 233 -0.68 -2.66 15.81
N ARG A 234 -0.16 -3.87 15.56
CA ARG A 234 0.63 -4.63 16.53
C ARG A 234 1.94 -3.88 16.81
N PRO A 235 2.54 -4.03 18.01
CA PRO A 235 3.87 -3.49 18.27
C PRO A 235 4.84 -4.04 17.22
N HIS A 236 5.34 -3.14 16.39
CA HIS A 236 6.31 -3.43 15.34
C HIS A 236 7.70 -3.42 15.97
N ASP A 237 8.40 -4.56 15.89
CA ASP A 237 9.75 -4.68 16.43
C ASP A 237 10.77 -4.11 15.41
N PRO A 238 11.48 -3.01 15.74
CA PRO A 238 12.39 -2.34 14.83
C PRO A 238 13.61 -3.20 14.43
N MET A 239 13.85 -4.33 15.10
CA MET A 239 14.86 -5.30 14.66
C MET A 239 14.59 -5.80 13.22
N TRP A 240 13.33 -5.85 12.80
CA TRP A 240 12.93 -6.31 11.46
C TRP A 240 12.95 -5.22 10.38
N ASP A 241 13.25 -3.95 10.73
CA ASP A 241 13.32 -2.83 9.78
C ASP A 241 14.64 -2.79 9.00
N VAL A 242 14.95 -3.86 8.29
CA VAL A 242 16.17 -4.00 7.48
C VAL A 242 16.13 -3.05 6.28
N ASN A 243 16.76 -1.89 6.46
CA ASN A 243 16.82 -0.82 5.47
C ASN A 243 18.27 -0.58 5.02
N PRO A 244 18.57 -0.61 3.71
CA PRO A 244 19.87 -0.16 3.21
C PRO A 244 20.03 1.36 3.41
N PRO A 245 21.27 1.90 3.34
CA PRO A 245 21.56 3.32 3.58
C PRO A 245 20.67 4.26 2.75
N LYS A 246 20.32 5.42 3.31
CA LYS A 246 19.39 6.40 2.69
C LYS A 246 19.80 6.77 1.26
N TRP A 247 21.09 6.96 1.01
CA TRP A 247 21.64 7.24 -0.32
C TRP A 247 21.38 6.12 -1.33
N TYR A 248 21.42 4.86 -0.90
CA TYR A 248 21.16 3.70 -1.74
C TYR A 248 19.68 3.60 -2.14
N ARG A 249 18.78 3.89 -1.19
CA ARG A 249 17.33 4.03 -1.45
C ARG A 249 17.06 5.19 -2.42
N LEU A 250 17.72 6.33 -2.25
CA LEU A 250 17.59 7.48 -3.16
C LEU A 250 18.07 7.13 -4.57
N LEU A 251 19.24 6.50 -4.70
CA LEU A 251 19.80 6.05 -5.98
C LEU A 251 18.88 5.04 -6.68
N PHE A 252 18.27 4.12 -5.95
CA PHE A 252 17.24 3.22 -6.51
C PHE A 252 16.01 4.00 -7.02
N CYS A 253 15.43 4.90 -6.22
CA CYS A 253 14.29 5.70 -6.66
C CYS A 253 14.60 6.56 -7.89
N VAL A 254 15.77 7.20 -7.92
CA VAL A 254 16.22 8.00 -9.07
C VAL A 254 16.49 7.11 -10.29
N GLY A 255 17.17 5.98 -10.11
CA GLY A 255 17.44 5.03 -11.20
C GLY A 255 16.17 4.43 -11.80
N VAL A 256 15.19 4.06 -10.98
CA VAL A 256 13.87 3.59 -11.45
C VAL A 256 13.14 4.69 -12.21
N MET A 257 13.14 5.93 -11.70
CA MET A 257 12.54 7.08 -12.41
C MET A 257 13.22 7.33 -13.76
N VAL A 258 14.55 7.49 -13.78
CA VAL A 258 15.35 7.68 -15.00
C VAL A 258 15.10 6.54 -16.00
N GLY A 259 15.03 5.30 -15.54
CA GLY A 259 14.78 4.15 -16.40
C GLY A 259 13.39 4.13 -17.04
N HIS A 260 12.35 4.64 -16.37
CA HIS A 260 11.02 4.80 -16.98
C HIS A 260 10.98 5.96 -17.99
N TRP A 261 11.73 7.03 -17.74
CA TRP A 261 11.91 8.14 -18.70
C TRP A 261 12.71 7.72 -19.93
N LEU A 262 13.80 6.99 -19.76
CA LEU A 262 14.56 6.36 -20.85
C LEU A 262 13.67 5.40 -21.64
N ALA A 263 12.85 4.58 -20.96
CA ALA A 263 11.98 3.64 -21.63
C ALA A 263 10.92 4.34 -22.49
N ALA A 264 10.42 5.50 -22.06
CA ALA A 264 9.50 6.32 -22.85
C ALA A 264 10.19 7.09 -24.00
N PHE A 265 11.49 7.37 -23.90
CA PHE A 265 12.30 7.96 -24.96
C PHE A 265 12.70 6.93 -26.03
N GLU A 266 13.00 5.70 -25.62
CA GLU A 266 13.34 4.57 -26.49
C GLU A 266 12.11 3.96 -27.18
N ALA A 267 10.94 4.05 -26.55
CA ALA A 267 9.70 3.48 -27.08
C ALA A 267 9.32 4.09 -28.44
N PRO A 268 8.88 3.26 -29.42
CA PRO A 268 8.26 3.78 -30.63
C PRO A 268 6.92 4.47 -30.30
N GLU A 269 6.46 5.33 -31.20
CA GLU A 269 5.15 5.97 -31.15
C GLU A 269 4.05 4.99 -30.72
N LEU A 270 3.26 5.35 -29.70
CA LEU A 270 2.33 4.42 -29.04
C LEU A 270 1.36 3.74 -30.03
N HIS A 271 0.85 4.47 -31.02
CA HIS A 271 -0.03 3.90 -32.07
C HIS A 271 0.64 2.86 -32.98
N ARG A 272 1.99 2.77 -33.00
CA ARG A 272 2.73 1.72 -33.72
C ARG A 272 2.86 0.42 -32.93
N ILE A 273 2.45 0.39 -31.66
CA ILE A 273 2.43 -0.81 -30.83
C ILE A 273 1.23 -1.66 -31.28
N PRO A 274 1.42 -2.80 -31.99
CA PRO A 274 0.29 -3.60 -32.46
C PRO A 274 -0.56 -4.09 -31.29
N GLY A 275 -1.88 -3.90 -31.40
CA GLY A 275 -2.88 -4.42 -30.48
C GLY A 275 -3.21 -5.90 -30.72
N GLY A 276 -4.15 -6.43 -29.92
CA GLY A 276 -4.69 -7.78 -30.10
C GLY A 276 -3.74 -8.90 -29.65
N TRP A 277 -3.73 -10.02 -30.38
CA TRP A 277 -3.10 -11.28 -29.95
C TRP A 277 -1.57 -11.24 -29.83
N SER A 278 -0.89 -10.29 -30.50
CA SER A 278 0.55 -10.03 -30.33
C SER A 278 0.94 -9.71 -28.87
N ASN A 279 -0.01 -9.18 -28.10
CA ASN A 279 0.17 -8.71 -26.74
C ASN A 279 -0.12 -9.78 -25.67
N VAL A 280 -0.49 -11.01 -26.06
CA VAL A 280 -0.77 -12.12 -25.13
C VAL A 280 0.42 -12.44 -24.23
N GLY A 281 1.65 -12.39 -24.76
CA GLY A 281 2.86 -12.60 -23.94
C GLY A 281 2.99 -11.58 -22.80
N ILE A 282 2.68 -10.31 -23.06
CA ILE A 282 2.72 -9.24 -22.06
C ILE A 282 1.60 -9.42 -21.03
N TRP A 283 0.39 -9.78 -21.47
CA TRP A 283 -0.71 -10.11 -20.55
C TRP A 283 -0.40 -11.30 -19.64
N ILE A 284 0.22 -12.36 -20.17
CA ILE A 284 0.71 -13.50 -19.38
C ILE A 284 1.76 -13.03 -18.36
N LEU A 285 2.73 -12.19 -18.75
CA LEU A 285 3.73 -11.65 -17.83
C LEU A 285 3.12 -10.77 -16.72
N ILE A 286 2.12 -9.94 -17.03
CA ILE A 286 1.37 -9.17 -16.03
C ILE A 286 0.67 -10.13 -15.05
N ILE A 287 -0.04 -11.14 -15.56
CA ILE A 287 -0.74 -12.14 -14.72
C ILE A 287 0.25 -12.91 -13.84
N VAL A 288 1.39 -13.37 -14.38
CA VAL A 288 2.45 -14.05 -13.62
C VAL A 288 3.04 -13.14 -12.55
N THR A 289 3.31 -11.86 -12.88
CA THR A 289 3.78 -10.85 -11.92
C THR A 289 2.81 -10.67 -10.75
N LEU A 290 1.52 -10.49 -11.05
CA LEU A 290 0.48 -10.30 -10.04
C LEU A 290 0.24 -11.57 -9.22
N LEU A 291 0.28 -12.77 -9.82
CA LEU A 291 0.17 -14.04 -9.10
C LEU A 291 1.40 -14.33 -8.23
N MET A 292 2.60 -13.97 -8.67
CA MET A 292 3.83 -14.11 -7.89
C MET A 292 3.79 -13.18 -6.68
N GLN A 293 3.39 -11.91 -6.86
CA GLN A 293 3.16 -10.98 -5.74
C GLN A 293 2.04 -11.50 -4.81
N TYR A 294 0.93 -12.00 -5.38
CA TYR A 294 -0.21 -12.54 -4.65
C TYR A 294 0.21 -13.62 -3.67
N ASN A 295 0.84 -14.67 -4.19
CA ASN A 295 1.20 -15.82 -3.40
C ASN A 295 2.31 -15.48 -2.40
N SER A 296 3.33 -14.72 -2.81
CA SER A 296 4.45 -14.37 -1.92
C SER A 296 3.97 -13.59 -0.69
N THR A 297 3.13 -12.57 -0.90
CA THR A 297 2.53 -11.79 0.17
C THR A 297 1.64 -12.66 1.07
N LEU A 298 0.80 -13.52 0.50
CA LEU A 298 -0.12 -14.37 1.27
C LEU A 298 0.63 -15.36 2.15
N TYR A 299 1.67 -16.01 1.64
CA TYR A 299 2.51 -16.90 2.44
C TYR A 299 3.29 -16.12 3.50
N LEU A 300 3.95 -15.01 3.15
CA LEU A 300 4.69 -14.20 4.12
C LEU A 300 3.79 -13.68 5.24
N ALA A 301 2.64 -13.11 4.91
CA ALA A 301 1.66 -12.62 5.87
C ALA A 301 1.17 -13.72 6.82
N LYS A 302 0.96 -14.95 6.33
CA LYS A 302 0.48 -16.09 7.14
C LYS A 302 1.47 -16.51 8.24
N TYR A 303 2.77 -16.35 8.02
CA TYR A 303 3.83 -16.81 8.94
C TYR A 303 4.54 -15.67 9.69
N SER A 304 4.66 -14.49 9.09
CA SER A 304 5.34 -13.32 9.67
C SER A 304 4.39 -12.41 10.44
N GLU A 305 3.19 -12.11 9.93
CA GLU A 305 2.29 -11.12 10.58
C GLU A 305 1.42 -11.72 11.71
N LYS A 306 1.39 -13.05 11.86
CA LYS A 306 0.64 -13.70 12.95
C LYS A 306 1.30 -13.53 14.32
N VAL A 307 2.57 -13.15 14.36
CA VAL A 307 3.44 -13.13 15.54
C VAL A 307 4.33 -11.87 15.49
N VAL A 308 4.74 -11.36 16.66
CA VAL A 308 5.63 -10.18 16.73
C VAL A 308 7.05 -10.51 16.26
N VAL A 309 7.45 -11.78 16.44
CA VAL A 309 8.71 -12.34 15.95
C VAL A 309 8.35 -13.52 15.03
N PRO A 310 8.84 -13.57 13.78
CA PRO A 310 8.54 -14.65 12.85
C PRO A 310 8.96 -16.00 13.44
N THR A 311 8.04 -16.98 13.51
CA THR A 311 8.28 -18.25 14.22
C THR A 311 9.06 -19.29 13.40
N SER A 312 9.09 -19.14 12.08
CA SER A 312 9.68 -20.14 11.17
C SER A 312 9.99 -19.55 9.80
N VAL A 313 11.08 -19.99 9.17
CA VAL A 313 11.41 -19.68 7.77
C VAL A 313 10.30 -20.16 6.83
N VAL A 314 9.82 -19.29 5.95
CA VAL A 314 8.76 -19.62 4.98
C VAL A 314 9.35 -20.36 3.79
N GLN A 315 9.12 -21.66 3.70
CA GLN A 315 9.63 -22.52 2.62
C GLN A 315 8.55 -22.93 1.59
N PHE A 316 7.37 -22.32 1.62
CA PHE A 316 6.19 -22.75 0.85
C PHE A 316 5.76 -21.73 -0.23
N GLY A 317 5.06 -22.21 -1.27
CA GLY A 317 4.64 -21.37 -2.39
C GLY A 317 5.83 -20.86 -3.22
N PRO A 318 5.86 -19.59 -3.65
CA PRO A 318 6.94 -19.01 -4.45
C PRO A 318 8.34 -19.15 -3.81
N TYR A 319 8.39 -19.18 -2.47
CA TYR A 319 9.61 -19.40 -1.69
C TYR A 319 10.28 -20.77 -1.92
N ARG A 320 9.61 -21.72 -2.61
CA ARG A 320 10.23 -22.99 -3.04
C ARG A 320 11.18 -22.84 -4.23
N TRP A 321 11.04 -21.78 -5.02
CA TRP A 321 11.82 -21.57 -6.25
C TRP A 321 12.83 -20.43 -6.12
N VAL A 322 12.48 -19.39 -5.37
CA VAL A 322 13.26 -18.15 -5.22
C VAL A 322 13.20 -17.69 -3.77
N ARG A 323 14.34 -17.32 -3.16
CA ARG A 323 14.40 -16.86 -1.77
C ARG A 323 13.61 -15.57 -1.51
N HIS A 324 13.67 -14.62 -2.44
CA HIS A 324 13.04 -13.29 -2.31
C HIS A 324 12.01 -13.03 -3.42
N PRO A 325 10.87 -13.74 -3.44
CA PRO A 325 9.95 -13.72 -4.56
C PRO A 325 9.17 -12.40 -4.70
N ILE A 326 9.11 -11.56 -3.65
CA ILE A 326 8.57 -10.18 -3.70
C ILE A 326 9.51 -9.22 -4.45
N TYR A 327 10.83 -9.45 -4.40
CA TYR A 327 11.80 -8.66 -5.17
C TYR A 327 11.82 -9.13 -6.62
N ALA A 328 11.72 -10.45 -6.84
CA ALA A 328 11.55 -11.04 -8.16
C ALA A 328 10.30 -10.52 -8.89
N SER A 329 9.14 -10.46 -8.24
CA SER A 329 7.91 -9.88 -8.81
C SER A 329 8.05 -8.38 -9.09
N THR A 330 8.80 -7.63 -8.28
CA THR A 330 9.04 -6.20 -8.52
C THR A 330 9.97 -5.97 -9.72
N ILE A 331 11.03 -6.78 -9.86
CA ILE A 331 11.89 -6.79 -11.05
C ILE A 331 11.06 -7.15 -12.29
N LEU A 332 10.21 -8.18 -12.19
CA LEU A 332 9.35 -8.64 -13.28
C LEU A 332 8.32 -7.58 -13.69
N LEU A 333 7.73 -6.83 -12.74
CA LEU A 333 6.82 -5.72 -13.03
C LEU A 333 7.48 -4.67 -13.94
N PHE A 334 8.66 -4.19 -13.56
CA PHE A 334 9.37 -3.16 -14.33
C PHE A 334 9.87 -3.70 -15.67
N THR A 335 10.34 -4.95 -15.69
CA THR A 335 10.72 -5.65 -16.93
C THR A 335 9.55 -5.73 -17.90
N THR A 336 8.36 -6.08 -17.39
CA THR A 336 7.13 -6.21 -18.18
C THR A 336 6.63 -4.86 -18.68
N TYR A 337 6.80 -3.77 -17.92
CA TYR A 337 6.54 -2.40 -18.38
C TYR A 337 7.43 -2.03 -19.57
N CYS A 338 8.76 -2.14 -19.43
CA CYS A 338 9.70 -1.80 -20.51
C CYS A 338 9.49 -2.67 -21.76
N LEU A 339 9.20 -3.97 -21.59
CA LEU A 339 8.89 -4.86 -22.71
C LEU A 339 7.58 -4.48 -23.43
N ALA A 340 6.57 -4.03 -22.69
CA ALA A 340 5.28 -3.66 -23.27
C ALA A 340 5.37 -2.42 -24.18
N ILE A 341 6.16 -1.42 -23.77
CA ILE A 341 6.48 -0.23 -24.59
C ILE A 341 7.66 -0.44 -25.54
N ARG A 342 8.18 -1.68 -25.66
CA ARG A 342 9.29 -2.08 -26.56
C ARG A 342 10.60 -1.29 -26.37
N ALA A 343 11.00 -1.09 -25.12
CA ALA A 343 12.24 -0.41 -24.74
C ALA A 343 13.27 -1.39 -24.11
N PRO A 344 13.97 -2.21 -24.90
CA PRO A 344 14.88 -3.25 -24.41
C PRO A 344 16.15 -2.73 -23.73
N LEU A 345 16.72 -1.59 -24.12
CA LEU A 345 17.91 -1.02 -23.46
C LEU A 345 17.55 -0.48 -22.08
N SER A 346 16.41 0.20 -21.98
CA SER A 346 15.86 0.71 -20.74
C SER A 346 15.42 -0.41 -19.79
N MET A 347 14.92 -1.53 -20.34
CA MET A 347 14.68 -2.77 -19.59
C MET A 347 15.97 -3.26 -18.91
N LEU A 348 17.08 -3.38 -19.64
CA LEU A 348 18.38 -3.80 -19.08
C LEU A 348 18.86 -2.84 -17.99
N PHE A 349 18.73 -1.53 -18.21
CA PHE A 349 19.08 -0.51 -17.22
C PHE A 349 18.26 -0.64 -15.92
N VAL A 350 16.93 -0.75 -16.02
CA VAL A 350 16.07 -0.88 -14.84
C VAL A 350 16.31 -2.20 -14.10
N VAL A 351 16.53 -3.30 -14.83
CA VAL A 351 16.89 -4.59 -14.24
C VAL A 351 18.22 -4.48 -13.48
N ALA A 352 19.24 -3.84 -14.05
CA ALA A 352 20.52 -3.63 -13.37
C ALA A 352 20.37 -2.80 -12.08
N VAL A 353 19.64 -1.68 -12.13
CA VAL A 353 19.33 -0.85 -10.94
C VAL A 353 18.60 -1.66 -9.86
N CYS A 354 17.65 -2.51 -10.24
CA CYS A 354 16.93 -3.35 -9.30
C CYS A 354 17.78 -4.47 -8.71
N LEU A 355 18.60 -5.14 -9.53
CA LEU A 355 19.50 -6.19 -9.07
C LEU A 355 20.50 -5.64 -8.04
N MET A 356 21.13 -4.49 -8.32
CA MET A 356 21.97 -3.81 -7.33
C MET A 356 21.20 -3.57 -6.03
N TYR A 357 20.03 -2.90 -6.11
CA TYR A 357 19.27 -2.54 -4.92
C TYR A 357 18.83 -3.74 -4.07
N PHE A 358 18.21 -4.74 -4.71
CA PHE A 358 17.68 -5.92 -4.04
C PHE A 358 18.77 -6.89 -3.59
N GLU A 359 19.93 -6.96 -4.26
CA GLU A 359 21.05 -7.76 -3.77
C GLU A 359 21.55 -7.26 -2.42
N GLN A 360 21.75 -5.94 -2.27
CA GLN A 360 22.19 -5.38 -0.99
C GLN A 360 21.12 -5.51 0.10
N LYS A 361 19.83 -5.28 -0.24
CA LYS A 361 18.74 -5.45 0.74
C LYS A 361 18.61 -6.89 1.19
N ALA A 362 18.64 -7.84 0.26
CA ALA A 362 18.60 -9.26 0.58
C ALA A 362 19.81 -9.67 1.43
N LYS A 363 21.04 -9.28 1.11
CA LYS A 363 22.21 -9.61 1.94
C LYS A 363 22.02 -9.23 3.41
N LEU A 364 21.48 -8.04 3.68
CA LEU A 364 21.18 -7.60 5.05
C LEU A 364 20.05 -8.42 5.70
N GLU A 365 19.00 -8.76 4.95
CA GLU A 365 17.90 -9.59 5.44
C GLU A 365 18.34 -11.04 5.68
N GLU A 366 19.20 -11.60 4.83
CA GLU A 366 19.75 -12.96 4.97
C GLU A 366 20.66 -13.08 6.18
N VAL A 367 21.45 -12.04 6.51
CA VAL A 367 22.24 -11.99 7.76
C VAL A 367 21.31 -12.05 8.98
N LEU A 368 20.27 -11.21 9.04
CA LEU A 368 19.31 -11.22 10.15
C LEU A 368 18.52 -12.55 10.24
N MET A 369 18.20 -13.18 9.11
CA MET A 369 17.60 -14.52 9.07
C MET A 369 18.56 -15.59 9.63
N ILE A 370 19.86 -15.51 9.34
CA ILE A 370 20.86 -16.43 9.89
C ILE A 370 21.03 -16.21 11.40
N GLU A 371 21.10 -14.95 11.86
CA GLU A 371 21.20 -14.62 13.28
C GLU A 371 19.98 -15.09 14.09
N THR A 372 18.78 -15.06 13.50
CA THR A 372 17.55 -15.45 14.20
C THR A 372 17.22 -16.95 14.10
N PHE A 373 17.43 -17.57 12.94
CA PHE A 373 17.00 -18.95 12.66
C PHE A 373 18.14 -19.97 12.52
N GLY A 374 19.39 -19.52 12.49
CA GLY A 374 20.59 -20.37 12.41
C GLY A 374 20.52 -21.40 11.29
N GLU A 375 20.73 -22.66 11.63
CA GLU A 375 20.74 -23.78 10.68
C GLU A 375 19.44 -23.94 9.89
N SER A 376 18.29 -23.55 10.45
CA SER A 376 17.00 -23.66 9.76
C SER A 376 16.95 -22.78 8.49
N TYR A 377 17.65 -21.65 8.50
CA TYR A 377 17.79 -20.79 7.33
C TYR A 377 18.91 -21.27 6.39
N LEU A 378 20.02 -21.76 6.93
CA LEU A 378 21.12 -22.31 6.12
C LEU A 378 20.68 -23.56 5.32
N GLU A 379 19.89 -24.44 5.93
CA GLU A 379 19.31 -25.60 5.24
C GLU A 379 18.39 -25.15 4.10
N TYR A 380 17.54 -24.15 4.34
CA TYR A 380 16.67 -23.56 3.31
C TYR A 380 17.48 -22.90 2.17
N ALA A 381 18.51 -22.11 2.49
CA ALA A 381 19.36 -21.46 1.50
C ALA A 381 20.18 -22.46 0.67
N SER A 382 20.56 -23.61 1.25
CA SER A 382 21.22 -24.68 0.50
C SER A 382 20.28 -25.36 -0.53
N LYS A 383 18.99 -25.49 -0.18
CA LYS A 383 17.93 -26.03 -1.06
C LYS A 383 17.52 -25.03 -2.14
N VAL A 384 17.36 -23.74 -1.81
CA VAL A 384 16.89 -22.70 -2.73
C VAL A 384 18.02 -21.74 -3.09
N ARG A 385 18.83 -22.15 -4.08
CA ARG A 385 19.99 -21.35 -4.51
C ARG A 385 19.61 -20.00 -5.11
N CYS A 386 18.54 -19.93 -5.92
CA CYS A 386 18.13 -18.73 -6.64
C CYS A 386 17.67 -17.60 -5.69
N LYS A 387 18.30 -16.43 -5.77
CA LYS A 387 17.94 -15.26 -4.94
C LYS A 387 16.74 -14.48 -5.47
N PHE A 388 16.76 -14.15 -6.77
CA PHE A 388 15.76 -13.28 -7.41
C PHE A 388 15.29 -13.84 -8.76
N ILE A 389 16.22 -14.09 -9.68
CA ILE A 389 15.95 -14.63 -11.01
C ILE A 389 16.21 -16.15 -10.95
N PRO A 390 15.26 -17.00 -11.36
CA PRO A 390 15.54 -18.43 -11.55
C PRO A 390 16.77 -18.63 -12.43
N PHE A 391 17.67 -19.54 -12.05
CA PHE A 391 18.91 -19.88 -12.76
C PHE A 391 20.05 -18.85 -12.71
N MET A 392 19.92 -17.73 -11.98
CA MET A 392 21.04 -16.84 -11.63
C MET A 392 21.46 -17.10 -10.17
N TYR A 393 22.76 -17.29 -9.93
CA TYR A 393 23.35 -17.71 -8.65
C TYR A 393 23.82 -16.52 -7.78
#